data_AF-A0A6N9U2B7-F1
#
_entry.id   AF-A0A6N9U2B7-F1
#
_cell.length_a   1.000
_cell.length_b   1.000
_cell.length_c   1.000
_cell.angle_alpha   90.00
_cell.angle_beta   90.00
_cell.angle_gamma   90.00
#
_symmetry.space_group_name_H-M   'P 1'
#
loop_
_entity.id
_entity.type
_entity.pdbx_description
1 polymer ?
#
loop_
_entity_poly.entity_id
_entity_poly.type
_entity_poly.pdbx_seq_one_letter_code
_entity_poly.pdbx_strand_id
1 'polypeptide(L)'
;LAAARGVPGLDPARLGADAASPGTLDGVRADRAEARRPVADVLAGQSGSPHPGRAKETPDGGHRYALPTLLFRSPAGHRVVAGWRPYEAYASAVEALAPGLLPPLRPIDPAAALERYRSLTGPELALLTGGARPVGAVRVDTANGPVWLHPEEAATHPALVPPAAPAP
;
A
#
# COMPACT_ATOMS: atom_id res chain seq x y z
N LEU A 1 -19.37 12.20 -1.83
CA LEU A 1 -19.41 11.22 -0.72
C LEU A 1 -20.28 9.99 -0.99
N ALA A 2 -20.96 9.86 -2.13
CA ALA A 2 -21.82 8.70 -2.42
C ALA A 2 -21.06 7.35 -2.33
N ALA A 3 -19.81 7.31 -2.79
CA ALA A 3 -18.95 6.13 -2.72
C ALA A 3 -18.56 5.70 -1.28
N ALA A 4 -18.70 6.58 -0.29
CA ALA A 4 -18.38 6.29 1.12
C ALA A 4 -19.62 5.88 1.93
N ARG A 5 -20.81 5.88 1.31
CA ARG A 5 -22.06 5.57 2.00
C ARG A 5 -22.09 4.09 2.40
N GLY A 6 -22.39 3.81 3.66
CA GLY A 6 -22.54 2.45 4.17
C GLY A 6 -21.21 1.73 4.46
N VAL A 7 -20.07 2.42 4.32
CA VAL A 7 -18.77 1.86 4.71
C VAL A 7 -18.69 1.79 6.24
N PRO A 8 -18.54 0.60 6.84
CA PRO A 8 -18.46 0.46 8.29
C PRO A 8 -17.32 1.30 8.89
N GLY A 9 -17.59 1.99 9.99
CA GLY A 9 -16.60 2.81 10.72
C GLY A 9 -16.28 4.16 10.09
N LEU A 10 -16.87 4.52 8.95
CA LEU A 10 -16.63 5.80 8.28
C LEU A 10 -17.82 6.75 8.50
N ASP A 11 -17.56 7.95 9.03
CA ASP A 11 -18.53 9.04 9.12
C ASP A 11 -18.48 9.90 7.85
N PRO A 12 -19.50 9.86 6.97
CA PRO A 12 -19.46 10.60 5.71
C PRO A 12 -19.46 12.12 5.89
N ALA A 13 -20.15 12.63 6.92
CA ALA A 13 -20.22 14.07 7.16
C ALA A 13 -18.85 14.58 7.61
N ARG A 14 -18.23 13.87 8.56
CA ARG A 14 -16.87 14.18 9.00
C ARG A 14 -15.86 14.01 7.87
N LEU A 15 -15.93 12.94 7.08
CA LEU A 15 -15.06 12.74 5.92
C LEU A 15 -15.16 13.91 4.94
N GLY A 16 -16.37 14.41 4.68
CA GLY A 16 -16.59 15.58 3.84
C GLY A 16 -15.94 16.85 4.38
N ALA A 17 -16.12 17.11 5.68
CA ALA A 17 -15.53 18.26 6.35
C ALA A 17 -13.99 18.18 6.36
N ASP A 18 -13.44 17.02 6.73
CA ASP A 18 -12.00 16.79 6.83
C ASP A 18 -11.34 16.86 5.45
N ALA A 19 -11.96 16.31 4.39
CA ALA A 19 -11.39 16.30 3.04
C ALA A 19 -11.13 17.71 2.46
N ALA A 20 -11.93 18.71 2.86
CA ALA A 20 -11.75 20.10 2.46
C ALA A 20 -11.04 20.95 3.52
N SER A 21 -10.66 20.36 4.65
CA SER A 21 -10.08 21.08 5.77
C SER A 21 -8.71 21.66 5.41
N PRO A 22 -8.32 22.81 6.00
CA PRO A 22 -6.98 23.37 5.81
C PRO A 22 -5.87 22.37 6.13
N GLY A 23 -6.02 21.60 7.22
CA GLY A 23 -5.02 20.61 7.64
C GLY A 23 -4.81 19.49 6.61
N THR A 24 -5.89 18.97 6.01
CA THR A 24 -5.77 17.97 4.94
C THR A 24 -5.13 18.56 3.69
N LEU A 25 -5.49 19.79 3.30
CA LEU A 25 -4.87 20.45 2.16
C LEU A 25 -3.39 20.73 2.38
N ASP A 26 -3.00 21.12 3.59
CA ASP A 26 -1.61 21.33 3.98
C ASP A 26 -0.82 20.01 4.00
N GLY A 27 -1.41 18.93 4.49
CA GLY A 27 -0.82 17.58 4.38
C GLY A 27 -0.55 17.17 2.94
N VAL A 28 -1.54 17.34 2.04
CA VAL A 28 -1.37 17.06 0.61
C VAL A 28 -0.26 17.92 -0.01
N ARG A 29 -0.17 19.21 0.36
CA ARG A 29 0.91 20.09 -0.09
C ARG A 29 2.28 19.64 0.42
N ALA A 30 2.36 19.20 1.67
CA ALA A 30 3.59 18.68 2.27
C ALA A 30 4.06 17.41 1.55
N ASP A 31 3.18 16.44 1.34
CA ASP A 31 3.47 15.21 0.58
C ASP A 31 3.90 15.54 -0.85
N ARG A 32 3.19 16.46 -1.51
CA ARG A 32 3.52 16.95 -2.85
C ARG A 32 4.93 17.53 -2.91
N ALA A 33 5.32 18.28 -1.88
CA ALA A 33 6.62 18.92 -1.78
C ALA A 33 7.72 17.91 -1.46
N GLU A 34 7.49 16.95 -0.57
CA GLU A 34 8.43 15.86 -0.29
C GLU A 34 8.69 15.01 -1.53
N ALA A 35 7.63 14.61 -2.24
CA ALA A 35 7.75 13.82 -3.46
C ALA A 35 8.55 14.53 -4.59
N ARG A 36 8.71 15.86 -4.50
CA ARG A 36 9.45 16.74 -5.44
C ARG A 36 10.84 17.16 -4.94
N ARG A 37 11.35 16.50 -3.89
CA ARG A 37 12.73 16.65 -3.43
C ARG A 37 13.47 15.31 -3.50
N PRO A 38 13.63 14.73 -4.71
CA PRO A 38 14.37 13.48 -4.86
C PRO A 38 15.81 13.61 -4.39
N VAL A 39 16.31 12.61 -3.65
CA VAL A 39 17.74 12.50 -3.31
C VAL A 39 18.58 12.26 -4.55
N ALA A 40 19.87 12.61 -4.48
CA ALA A 40 20.79 12.52 -5.62
C ALA A 40 20.87 11.13 -6.25
N ASP A 41 20.75 10.06 -5.45
CA ASP A 41 20.82 8.66 -5.90
C ASP A 41 19.82 8.35 -7.03
N VAL A 42 18.60 8.89 -6.97
CA VAL A 42 17.56 8.65 -7.98
C VAL A 42 17.61 9.62 -9.15
N LEU A 43 18.41 10.69 -9.06
CA LEU A 43 18.66 11.61 -10.17
C LEU A 43 19.74 11.06 -11.11
N ALA A 44 20.79 10.47 -10.53
CA ALA A 44 21.96 9.95 -11.25
C ALA A 44 21.68 8.69 -12.10
N GLY A 45 20.59 7.96 -11.78
CA GLY A 45 20.09 6.82 -12.54
C GLY A 45 20.95 5.55 -12.42
N GLN A 46 20.33 4.42 -12.06
CA GLN A 46 20.97 3.11 -12.16
C GLN A 46 20.03 2.06 -12.79
N SER A 47 20.62 1.28 -13.70
CA SER A 47 20.22 -0.04 -14.21
C SER A 47 19.23 -0.15 -15.39
N GLY A 48 19.47 -1.17 -16.21
CA GLY A 48 18.73 -1.56 -17.42
C GLY A 48 17.41 -2.29 -17.18
N SER A 49 16.71 -1.99 -16.07
CA SER A 49 15.34 -2.46 -15.83
C SER A 49 14.35 -1.63 -16.68
N PRO A 50 13.23 -2.21 -17.18
CA PRO A 50 12.18 -1.45 -17.86
C PRO A 50 11.56 -0.35 -16.97
N HIS A 51 11.69 -0.48 -15.65
CA HIS A 51 11.30 0.53 -14.67
C HIS A 51 12.47 0.82 -13.72
N PRO A 52 13.43 1.66 -14.15
CA PRO A 52 14.67 1.90 -13.41
C PRO A 52 14.46 2.72 -12.14
N GLY A 53 13.26 3.31 -11.96
CA GLY A 53 12.93 4.11 -10.78
C GLY A 53 13.60 5.48 -10.74
N ARG A 54 14.26 5.91 -11.84
CA ARG A 54 14.83 7.26 -11.97
C ARG A 54 13.75 8.32 -11.74
N ALA A 55 14.13 9.38 -11.03
CA ALA A 55 13.28 10.55 -10.86
C ALA A 55 12.72 11.04 -12.20
N LYS A 56 11.48 11.50 -12.18
CA LYS A 56 10.75 11.98 -13.34
C LYS A 56 10.79 13.50 -13.38
N GLU A 57 11.05 14.07 -14.54
CA GLU A 57 10.85 15.50 -14.77
C GLU A 57 9.39 15.88 -14.57
N THR A 58 9.17 17.08 -14.06
CA THR A 58 7.84 17.67 -13.88
C THR A 58 7.62 18.79 -14.90
N PRO A 59 6.36 19.11 -15.26
CA PRO A 59 6.07 20.14 -16.27
C PRO A 59 6.63 21.54 -15.95
N ASP A 60 6.88 21.82 -14.67
CA ASP A 60 7.49 23.06 -14.15
C ASP A 60 9.03 23.02 -14.13
N GLY A 61 9.67 22.04 -14.80
CA GLY A 61 11.13 21.92 -14.90
C GLY A 61 11.81 21.30 -13.67
N GLY A 62 11.03 20.87 -12.68
CA GLY A 62 11.51 20.17 -11.49
C GLY A 62 11.66 18.66 -11.68
N HIS A 63 11.91 17.96 -10.58
CA HIS A 63 11.94 16.50 -10.53
C HIS A 63 11.04 15.97 -9.43
N ARG A 64 10.54 14.75 -9.60
CA ARG A 64 9.84 13.98 -8.56
C ARG A 64 10.33 12.54 -8.52
N TYR A 65 10.16 11.87 -7.38
CA TYR A 65 10.35 10.42 -7.32
C TYR A 65 9.47 9.69 -8.35
N ALA A 66 10.00 8.63 -8.96
CA ALA A 66 9.16 7.66 -9.68
C ALA A 66 8.39 6.81 -8.66
N LEU A 67 7.19 6.35 -9.02
CA LEU A 67 6.38 5.50 -8.14
C LEU A 67 6.48 4.03 -8.58
N PRO A 68 6.56 3.08 -7.64
CA PRO A 68 6.84 3.30 -6.21
C PRO A 68 8.33 3.65 -5.99
N THR A 69 8.64 4.39 -4.91
CA THR A 69 10.02 4.54 -4.38
C THR A 69 9.96 4.49 -2.87
N LEU A 70 10.84 3.70 -2.26
CA LEU A 70 11.03 3.65 -0.81
C LEU A 70 12.37 4.31 -0.45
N LEU A 71 12.34 5.21 0.54
CA LEU A 71 13.51 5.87 1.10
C LEU A 71 13.64 5.51 2.58
N PHE A 72 14.67 4.75 2.91
CA PHE A 72 15.02 4.39 4.28
C PHE A 72 16.02 5.40 4.82
N ARG A 73 15.80 5.92 6.03
CA ARG A 73 16.69 6.87 6.70
C ARG A 73 17.05 6.35 8.09
N SER A 74 18.32 6.48 8.47
CA SER A 74 18.83 6.26 9.82
C SER A 74 19.87 7.34 10.14
N PRO A 75 20.36 7.45 11.39
CA PRO A 75 21.46 8.35 11.71
C PRO A 75 22.74 8.09 10.90
N ALA A 76 22.92 6.87 10.37
CA ALA A 76 24.06 6.50 9.54
C ALA A 76 23.92 6.96 8.07
N GLY A 77 22.74 7.41 7.64
CA GLY A 77 22.48 7.88 6.27
C GLY A 77 21.16 7.38 5.72
N HIS A 78 21.09 7.22 4.39
CA HIS A 78 19.89 6.74 3.72
C HIS A 78 20.16 5.69 2.64
N ARG A 79 19.11 4.95 2.28
CA ARG A 79 19.08 4.02 1.15
C ARG A 79 17.79 4.22 0.37
N VAL A 80 17.87 4.15 -0.95
CA VAL A 80 16.70 4.21 -1.82
C VAL A 80 16.51 2.91 -2.56
N VAL A 81 15.27 2.43 -2.58
CA VAL A 81 14.82 1.35 -3.44
C VAL A 81 13.74 1.91 -4.35
N ALA A 82 14.11 2.21 -5.59
CA ALA A 82 13.21 2.80 -6.57
C ALA A 82 12.64 1.75 -7.54
N GLY A 83 11.35 1.90 -7.83
CA GLY A 83 10.57 0.98 -8.65
C GLY A 83 10.12 -0.27 -7.90
N TRP A 84 9.43 -1.13 -8.65
CA TRP A 84 9.07 -2.47 -8.20
C TRP A 84 10.32 -3.34 -8.16
N ARG A 85 10.61 -3.90 -6.99
CA ARG A 85 11.77 -4.78 -6.74
C ARG A 85 11.33 -6.02 -5.95
N PRO A 86 12.12 -7.10 -5.98
CA PRO A 86 11.94 -8.22 -5.05
C PRO A 86 12.11 -7.79 -3.60
N TYR A 87 11.55 -8.57 -2.66
CA TYR A 87 11.63 -8.33 -1.22
C TYR A 87 13.06 -8.09 -0.73
N GLU A 88 14.00 -8.87 -1.27
CA GLU A 88 15.42 -8.88 -0.89
C GLU A 88 16.09 -7.53 -1.11
N ALA A 89 15.63 -6.75 -2.10
CA ALA A 89 16.15 -5.40 -2.35
C ALA A 89 15.77 -4.43 -1.21
N TYR A 90 14.55 -4.54 -0.69
CA TYR A 90 14.09 -3.76 0.45
C TYR A 90 14.76 -4.23 1.74
N ALA A 91 14.83 -5.54 1.96
CA ALA A 91 15.48 -6.11 3.14
C ALA A 91 16.97 -5.72 3.22
N SER A 92 17.70 -5.81 2.11
CA SER A 92 19.12 -5.42 2.04
C SER A 92 19.32 -3.92 2.32
N ALA A 93 18.39 -3.06 1.87
CA ALA A 93 18.46 -1.63 2.13
C ALA A 93 18.31 -1.32 3.64
N VAL A 94 17.41 -2.04 4.33
CA VAL A 94 17.25 -1.91 5.78
C VAL A 94 18.46 -2.49 6.51
N GLU A 95 18.90 -3.69 6.16
CA GLU A 95 20.05 -4.36 6.78
C GLU A 95 21.32 -3.50 6.66
N ALA A 96 21.53 -2.83 5.53
CA ALA A 96 22.67 -1.93 5.33
C ALA A 96 22.64 -0.67 6.22
N LEU A 97 21.47 -0.26 6.73
CA LEU A 97 21.32 0.92 7.59
C LEU A 97 21.18 0.55 9.08
N ALA A 98 20.66 -0.64 9.36
CA ALA A 98 20.39 -1.14 10.70
C ALA A 98 20.52 -2.68 10.71
N PRO A 99 21.75 -3.22 10.78
CA PRO A 99 21.98 -4.66 10.75
C PRO A 99 21.21 -5.41 11.84
N GLY A 100 20.57 -6.52 11.48
CA GLY A 100 19.80 -7.36 12.41
C GLY A 100 18.45 -6.81 12.85
N LEU A 101 17.98 -5.68 12.29
CA LEU A 101 16.68 -5.11 12.63
C LEU A 101 15.52 -5.99 12.13
N LEU A 102 15.67 -6.61 10.97
CA LEU A 102 14.59 -7.37 10.35
C LEU A 102 14.49 -8.78 10.94
N PRO A 103 13.30 -9.18 11.44
CA PRO A 103 13.08 -10.56 11.81
C PRO A 103 13.07 -11.45 10.55
N PRO A 104 13.40 -12.74 10.69
CA PRO A 104 13.22 -13.69 9.60
C PRO A 104 11.74 -13.76 9.20
N LEU A 105 11.47 -13.74 7.89
CA LEU A 105 10.13 -13.98 7.37
C LEU A 105 9.68 -15.39 7.77
N ARG A 106 8.53 -15.49 8.42
CA ARG A 106 7.90 -16.76 8.79
C ARG A 106 6.42 -16.71 8.44
N PRO A 107 5.87 -17.75 7.81
CA PRO A 107 4.44 -17.87 7.67
C PRO A 107 3.75 -17.76 9.03
N ILE A 108 2.69 -16.97 9.09
CA ILE A 108 1.78 -16.87 10.22
C ILE A 108 0.57 -17.77 9.99
N ASP A 109 -0.15 -18.06 11.08
CA ASP A 109 -1.39 -18.83 11.02
C ASP A 109 -2.41 -18.15 10.07
N PRO A 110 -3.04 -18.90 9.14
CA PRO A 110 -4.00 -18.32 8.20
C PRO A 110 -5.20 -17.63 8.85
N ALA A 111 -5.74 -18.18 9.94
CA ALA A 111 -6.86 -17.56 10.64
C ALA A 111 -6.42 -16.26 11.31
N ALA A 112 -5.23 -16.25 11.93
CA ALA A 112 -4.64 -15.04 12.49
C ALA A 112 -4.36 -13.96 11.42
N ALA A 113 -3.91 -14.35 10.22
CA ALA A 113 -3.73 -13.43 9.10
C ALA A 113 -5.08 -12.81 8.68
N LEU A 114 -6.11 -13.63 8.49
CA LEU A 114 -7.42 -13.14 8.05
C LEU A 114 -8.10 -12.27 9.11
N GLU A 115 -7.98 -12.63 10.39
CA GLU A 115 -8.50 -11.82 11.50
C GLU A 115 -7.85 -10.44 11.53
N ARG A 116 -6.52 -10.38 11.33
CA ARG A 116 -5.76 -9.14 11.34
C ARG A 116 -6.05 -8.24 10.14
N TYR A 117 -6.01 -8.80 8.93
CA TYR A 117 -6.03 -8.02 7.69
C TYR A 117 -7.43 -7.88 7.09
N ARG A 118 -8.41 -8.67 7.56
CA ARG A 118 -9.82 -8.73 7.10
C ARG A 118 -10.02 -9.16 5.64
N SER A 119 -9.01 -9.03 4.80
CA SER A 119 -8.94 -9.60 3.47
C SER A 119 -7.50 -10.01 3.12
N LEU A 120 -7.35 -10.98 2.23
CA LEU A 120 -6.07 -11.43 1.69
C LEU A 120 -6.20 -11.61 0.19
N THR A 121 -5.30 -11.01 -0.60
CA THR A 121 -5.11 -11.37 -2.00
C THR A 121 -4.34 -12.69 -2.13
N GLY A 122 -4.30 -13.27 -3.33
CA GLY A 122 -3.50 -14.47 -3.60
C GLY A 122 -2.02 -14.34 -3.23
N PRO A 123 -1.33 -13.28 -3.68
CA PRO A 123 0.06 -13.03 -3.30
C PRO A 123 0.26 -12.85 -1.79
N GLU A 124 -0.64 -12.13 -1.10
CA GLU A 124 -0.56 -11.95 0.35
C GLU A 124 -0.80 -13.26 1.10
N LEU A 125 -1.74 -14.08 0.66
CA LEU A 125 -1.96 -15.42 1.21
C LEU A 125 -0.70 -16.27 1.08
N ALA A 126 -0.11 -16.31 -0.12
CA ALA A 126 1.12 -17.06 -0.37
C ALA A 126 2.28 -16.58 0.51
N LEU A 127 2.49 -15.26 0.59
CA LEU A 127 3.56 -14.65 1.36
C LEU A 127 3.37 -14.83 2.88
N LEU A 128 2.18 -14.53 3.39
CA LEU A 128 1.92 -14.48 4.83
C LEU A 128 1.68 -15.85 5.43
N THR A 129 1.12 -16.81 4.69
CA THR A 129 0.66 -18.09 5.25
C THR A 129 1.30 -19.32 4.60
N GLY A 130 2.20 -19.11 3.64
CA GLY A 130 2.70 -20.19 2.79
C GLY A 130 1.64 -20.75 1.83
N GLY A 131 0.55 -20.00 1.59
CA GLY A 131 -0.55 -20.38 0.70
C GLY A 131 -1.67 -21.18 1.37
N ALA A 132 -1.59 -21.43 2.68
CA ALA A 132 -2.62 -22.11 3.43
C ALA A 132 -3.86 -21.22 3.57
N ARG A 133 -5.02 -21.73 3.12
CA ARG A 133 -6.26 -20.95 3.12
C ARG A 133 -6.89 -20.92 4.51
N PRO A 134 -7.33 -19.75 5.02
CA PRO A 134 -8.05 -19.68 6.28
C PRO A 134 -9.41 -20.40 6.17
N VAL A 135 -9.75 -21.17 7.19
CA VAL A 135 -11.05 -21.84 7.28
C VAL A 135 -12.15 -20.78 7.43
N GLY A 136 -13.24 -20.94 6.67
CA GLY A 136 -14.38 -20.01 6.71
C GLY A 136 -14.18 -18.73 5.90
N ALA A 137 -13.01 -18.50 5.30
CA ALA A 137 -12.80 -17.36 4.41
C ALA A 137 -13.74 -17.41 3.20
N VAL A 138 -14.35 -16.28 2.86
CA VAL A 138 -15.22 -16.15 1.69
C VAL A 138 -14.39 -15.73 0.50
N ARG A 139 -14.35 -16.56 -0.55
CA ARG A 139 -13.61 -16.24 -1.78
C ARG A 139 -14.46 -15.37 -2.71
N VAL A 140 -13.86 -14.29 -3.20
CA VAL A 140 -14.39 -13.44 -4.26
C VAL A 140 -13.41 -13.45 -5.42
N ASP A 141 -13.88 -13.85 -6.61
CA ASP A 141 -13.05 -13.79 -7.81
C ASP A 141 -13.05 -12.37 -8.39
N THR A 142 -11.86 -11.83 -8.65
CA THR A 142 -11.66 -10.52 -9.28
C THR A 142 -10.91 -10.68 -10.60
N ALA A 143 -10.85 -9.60 -11.39
CA ALA A 143 -10.14 -9.60 -12.67
C ALA A 143 -8.63 -9.94 -12.53
N ASN A 144 -8.03 -9.64 -11.37
CA ASN A 144 -6.61 -9.86 -11.10
C ASN A 144 -6.36 -11.07 -10.16
N GLY A 145 -7.34 -11.95 -10.05
CA GLY A 145 -7.28 -13.14 -9.21
C GLY A 145 -8.19 -13.08 -7.97
N PRO A 146 -8.26 -14.16 -7.20
CA PRO A 146 -9.13 -14.24 -6.03
C PRO A 146 -8.66 -13.37 -4.86
N VAL A 147 -9.64 -12.90 -4.09
CA VAL A 147 -9.50 -12.30 -2.76
C VAL A 147 -10.25 -13.18 -1.76
N TRP A 148 -9.67 -13.41 -0.60
CA TRP A 148 -10.27 -14.12 0.52
C TRP A 148 -10.66 -13.11 1.59
N LEU A 149 -11.95 -13.01 1.86
CA LEU A 149 -12.52 -12.08 2.83
C LEU A 149 -12.80 -12.80 4.16
N HIS A 150 -12.61 -12.06 5.26
CA HIS A 150 -13.17 -12.43 6.55
C HIS A 150 -14.70 -12.47 6.44
N PRO A 151 -15.41 -13.40 7.11
CA PRO A 151 -16.88 -13.47 7.04
C PRO A 151 -17.59 -12.15 7.35
N GLU A 152 -17.08 -11.39 8.31
CA GLU A 152 -17.64 -10.07 8.64
C GLU A 152 -17.42 -9.03 7.53
N GLU A 153 -16.26 -9.06 6.87
CA GLU A 153 -15.97 -8.19 5.73
C GLU A 153 -16.87 -8.56 4.54
N ALA A 154 -17.02 -9.86 4.30
CA ALA A 154 -17.86 -10.41 3.24
C ALA A 154 -19.34 -10.03 3.42
N ALA A 155 -19.83 -9.93 4.66
CA ALA A 155 -21.22 -9.59 4.97
C ALA A 155 -21.62 -8.18 4.51
N THR A 156 -20.66 -7.27 4.29
CA THR A 156 -20.91 -5.92 3.77
C THR A 156 -20.24 -5.64 2.43
N HIS A 157 -19.54 -6.62 1.85
CA HIS A 157 -18.71 -6.38 0.68
C HIS A 157 -19.57 -6.13 -0.58
N PRO A 158 -19.34 -5.05 -1.35
CA PRO A 158 -20.21 -4.64 -2.46
C PRO A 158 -20.25 -5.63 -3.63
N ALA A 159 -19.25 -6.52 -3.76
CA ALA A 159 -19.30 -7.60 -4.75
C ALA A 159 -20.22 -8.76 -4.35
N LEU A 160 -20.63 -8.85 -3.08
CA LEU A 160 -21.46 -9.92 -2.52
C LEU A 160 -22.83 -9.41 -2.08
N VAL A 161 -22.91 -8.14 -1.67
CA VAL A 161 -24.14 -7.49 -1.24
C VAL A 161 -24.64 -6.58 -2.38
N PRO A 162 -25.85 -6.82 -2.91
CA PRO A 162 -26.45 -5.94 -3.91
C PRO A 162 -26.54 -4.50 -3.36
N PRO A 163 -26.33 -3.47 -4.20
CA PRO A 163 -26.55 -2.09 -3.77
C PRO A 163 -28.01 -1.93 -3.29
N ALA A 164 -28.20 -1.25 -2.17
CA ALA A 164 -29.53 -0.88 -1.71
C ALA A 164 -30.24 -0.11 -2.84
N ALA A 165 -31.48 -0.49 -3.15
CA ALA A 165 -32.29 0.23 -4.13
C ALA A 165 -32.36 1.72 -3.74
N PRO A 166 -32.28 2.65 -4.71
CA PRO A 166 -32.43 4.06 -4.41
C PRO A 166 -33.80 4.28 -3.74
N ALA A 167 -33.81 5.02 -2.63
CA ALA A 167 -35.05 5.45 -1.99
C ALA A 167 -35.89 6.28 -3.00
N PRO A 168 -37.22 6.14 -2.99
CA PRO A 168 -38.12 6.84 -3.91
C PRO A 168 -38.03 8.38 -3.78
#